data_AF-A0A243RQB9-F1
#
_entry.id   AF-A0A243RQB9-F1
#
_cell.length_a   1.000
_cell.length_b   1.000
_cell.length_c   1.000
_cell.angle_alpha   90.00
_cell.angle_beta   90.00
_cell.angle_gamma   90.00
#
_symmetry.space_group_name_H-M   'P 1'
#
loop_
_entity.id
_entity.type
_entity.pdbx_description
1 polymer ?
#
loop_
_entity_poly.entity_id
_entity_poly.type
_entity_poly.pdbx_seq_one_letter_code
_entity_poly.pdbx_strand_id
1 'polypeptide(L)'
;MVLRDPRTTPAWHNLSTLSGFPNGVSDVATSVITEGVLPYLHVAVQNTTGDIARTRCLVGLPIPVLGGFFPPGAPLGPPAYPANCTAFVNDTPTV
;
A
#
# COMPACT_ATOMS: atom_id res chain seq x y z
N MET A 1 -8.06 -9.34 -6.56
CA MET A 1 -7.20 -8.86 -5.46
C MET A 1 -5.77 -9.22 -5.79
N VAL A 2 -4.94 -8.25 -6.18
CA VAL A 2 -3.50 -8.55 -6.25
C VAL A 2 -2.68 -7.31 -5.96
N LEU A 3 -1.67 -7.50 -5.11
CA LEU A 3 -0.49 -6.66 -4.89
C LEU A 3 0.35 -6.54 -6.18
N ARG A 4 -0.31 -6.28 -7.31
CA ARG A 4 0.29 -6.08 -8.62
C ARG A 4 0.13 -4.63 -9.00
N ASP A 5 1.23 -3.89 -9.05
CA ASP A 5 1.27 -2.66 -9.84
C ASP A 5 1.72 -3.04 -11.26
N PRO A 6 0.81 -3.02 -12.25
CA PRO A 6 1.11 -3.41 -13.63
C PRO A 6 2.13 -2.48 -14.31
N ARG A 7 2.47 -1.35 -13.70
CA ARG A 7 3.45 -0.37 -14.21
C ARG A 7 4.87 -0.65 -13.73
N THR A 8 5.08 -1.70 -12.93
CA THR A 8 6.37 -1.96 -12.25
C THR A 8 6.86 -3.38 -12.49
N THR A 9 8.17 -3.55 -12.60
CA THR A 9 8.83 -4.86 -12.71
C THR A 9 9.76 -5.03 -11.51
N PRO A 10 9.60 -6.06 -10.66
CA PRO A 10 8.61 -7.14 -10.74
C PRO A 10 7.18 -6.64 -10.47
N ALA A 11 6.20 -7.32 -11.06
CA ALA A 11 4.79 -7.04 -10.80
C ALA A 11 4.33 -7.52 -9.41
N TRP A 12 5.20 -8.13 -8.61
CA TRP A 12 4.87 -8.60 -7.26
C TRP A 12 5.82 -7.93 -6.26
N HIS A 13 5.26 -7.22 -5.30
CA HIS A 13 6.02 -6.49 -4.29
C HIS A 13 5.86 -7.14 -2.94
N ASN A 14 6.98 -7.50 -2.31
CA ASN A 14 6.98 -8.06 -0.98
C ASN A 14 6.76 -6.95 0.05
N LEU A 15 5.59 -6.92 0.69
CA LEU A 15 5.30 -5.98 1.78
C LEU A 15 5.86 -6.44 3.13
N SER A 16 6.36 -7.68 3.24
CA SER A 16 6.90 -8.22 4.50
C SER A 16 8.20 -7.55 4.93
N THR A 17 8.82 -6.77 4.06
CA THR A 17 10.04 -5.99 4.36
C THR A 17 9.73 -4.64 4.99
N LEU A 18 8.45 -4.24 5.06
CA LEU A 18 8.05 -3.00 5.71
C LEU A 18 8.22 -3.13 7.23
N SER A 19 8.69 -2.05 7.85
CA SER A 19 8.79 -1.98 9.31
C SER A 19 7.44 -2.26 9.97
N GLY A 20 7.46 -3.02 11.06
CA GLY A 20 6.26 -3.40 11.81
C GLY A 20 5.45 -4.55 11.21
N PHE A 21 5.92 -5.17 10.11
CA PHE A 21 5.26 -6.37 9.59
C PHE A 21 5.25 -7.47 10.68
N PRO A 22 4.08 -7.98 11.09
CA PRO A 22 4.00 -8.91 12.20
C PRO A 22 4.51 -10.30 11.83
N ASN A 23 5.03 -11.01 12.83
CA ASN A 23 5.37 -12.42 12.70
C ASN A 23 4.10 -13.28 12.73
N GLY A 24 4.16 -14.45 12.09
CA GLY A 24 3.07 -15.43 12.15
C GLY A 24 1.78 -14.93 11.49
N VAL A 25 1.87 -14.21 10.36
CA VAL A 25 0.68 -13.80 9.59
C VAL A 25 -0.09 -15.03 9.13
N SER A 26 -1.37 -15.07 9.48
CA SER A 26 -2.31 -16.14 9.08
C SER A 26 -3.38 -15.63 8.11
N ASP A 27 -3.74 -14.35 8.17
CA ASP A 27 -4.77 -13.76 7.31
C ASP A 27 -4.34 -12.39 6.75
N VAL A 28 -4.85 -12.04 5.58
CA VAL A 28 -4.57 -10.79 4.87
C VAL A 28 -5.84 -10.27 4.21
N ALA A 29 -6.26 -9.07 4.60
CA ALA A 29 -7.36 -8.34 3.98
C ALA A 29 -6.82 -7.10 3.24
N THR A 30 -7.39 -6.81 2.06
CA THR A 30 -7.04 -5.62 1.30
C THR A 30 -8.27 -4.85 0.84
N SER A 31 -8.22 -3.53 0.89
CA SER A 31 -9.26 -2.66 0.36
C SER A 31 -8.65 -1.41 -0.28
N VAL A 32 -9.31 -0.87 -1.30
CA VAL A 32 -8.94 0.44 -1.85
C VAL A 32 -9.91 1.46 -1.30
N ILE A 33 -9.38 2.48 -0.62
CA ILE A 33 -10.15 3.56 0.00
C ILE A 33 -9.60 4.88 -0.53
N THR A 34 -10.50 5.78 -0.91
CA THR A 34 -10.12 7.15 -1.27
C THR A 34 -10.09 8.01 -0.02
N GLU A 35 -8.91 8.48 0.37
CA GLU A 35 -8.73 9.45 1.45
C GLU A 35 -8.58 10.84 0.84
N GLY A 36 -9.67 11.63 0.85
CA GLY A 36 -9.73 12.91 0.15
C GLY A 36 -9.77 12.72 -1.37
N VAL A 37 -8.70 13.14 -2.06
CA VAL A 37 -8.56 12.98 -3.53
C VAL A 37 -7.60 11.86 -3.93
N LEU A 38 -6.99 11.18 -2.95
CA LEU A 38 -5.95 10.18 -3.20
C LEU A 38 -6.45 8.77 -2.89
N PRO A 39 -6.31 7.81 -3.83
CA PRO A 39 -6.64 6.42 -3.60
C PRO A 39 -5.51 5.68 -2.88
N TYR A 40 -5.82 5.07 -1.74
CA TYR A 40 -4.91 4.24 -0.98
C TYR A 40 -5.34 2.77 -0.99
N LEU A 41 -4.38 1.88 -1.18
CA LEU A 41 -4.51 0.47 -0.88
C LEU A 41 -4.25 0.29 0.61
N HIS A 42 -5.25 -0.13 1.35
CA HIS A 42 -5.10 -0.58 2.72
C HIS A 42 -4.85 -2.07 2.73
N VAL A 43 -3.85 -2.47 3.51
CA VAL A 43 -3.52 -3.86 3.74
C VAL A 43 -3.56 -4.07 5.25
N ALA A 44 -4.44 -4.96 5.70
CA ALA A 44 -4.50 -5.44 7.07
C ALA A 44 -3.99 -6.88 7.08
N VAL A 45 -3.13 -7.18 8.05
CA VAL A 45 -2.59 -8.53 8.28
C VAL A 45 -2.96 -8.93 9.69
N GLN A 46 -3.49 -10.14 9.84
CA GLN A 46 -3.77 -10.74 11.14
C GLN A 46 -2.73 -11.82 11.41
N ASN A 47 -2.14 -11.80 12.61
CA ASN A 47 -1.26 -12.87 13.05
C ASN A 47 -2.03 -13.99 13.79
N THR A 48 -1.34 -15.09 14.07
CA THR A 48 -1.90 -16.24 14.80
C THR A 48 -2.35 -15.92 16.23
N THR A 49 -1.90 -14.81 16.82
CA THR A 49 -2.33 -14.36 18.16
C THR A 49 -3.56 -13.45 18.11
N GLY A 50 -4.02 -13.08 16.91
CA GLY A 50 -5.17 -12.22 16.69
C GLY A 50 -4.86 -10.73 16.57
N ASP A 51 -3.58 -10.34 16.64
CA ASP A 51 -3.17 -8.95 16.42
C ASP A 51 -3.40 -8.58 14.95
N ILE A 52 -3.96 -7.40 14.74
CA ILE A 52 -4.24 -6.82 13.42
C ILE A 52 -3.29 -5.65 13.22
N ALA A 53 -2.35 -5.80 12.29
CA ALA A 53 -1.50 -4.71 11.84
C ALA A 53 -1.96 -4.19 10.48
N ARG A 54 -1.91 -2.88 10.28
CA ARG A 54 -2.35 -2.23 9.03
C ARG A 54 -1.23 -1.36 8.45
N THR A 55 -1.12 -1.40 7.13
CA THR A 55 -0.38 -0.40 6.34
C THR A 55 -1.30 0.22 5.28
N ARG A 56 -0.90 1.37 4.76
CA ARG A 56 -1.53 1.98 3.59
C ARG A 56 -0.47 2.32 2.55
N CYS A 57 -0.82 2.16 1.28
CA CYS A 57 0.08 2.43 0.18
C CYS A 57 -0.63 3.22 -0.91
N LEU A 58 -0.01 4.29 -1.42
CA LEU A 58 -0.63 5.17 -2.42
C LEU A 58 -0.71 4.47 -3.79
N VAL A 59 -1.92 4.23 -4.33
CA VAL A 59 -2.12 3.50 -5.61
C VAL A 59 -1.69 4.31 -6.82
N GLY A 60 -1.83 5.61 -6.73
CA GLY A 60 -1.44 6.53 -7.77
C GLY A 60 -1.81 7.93 -7.36
N LEU A 61 -1.09 8.90 -7.94
CA LEU A 61 -1.65 10.23 -8.03
C LEU A 61 -2.78 10.17 -9.08
N PRO A 62 -3.91 10.85 -8.87
CA PRO A 62 -4.86 11.04 -9.96
C PRO A 62 -4.10 11.62 -11.15
N ILE A 63 -4.05 10.85 -12.24
CA ILE A 63 -3.56 11.27 -13.56
C ILE A 63 -4.19 12.65 -13.82
N PRO A 64 -3.38 13.68 -14.12
CA PRO A 64 -3.53 15.00 -13.55
C PRO A 64 -4.95 15.51 -13.66
N VAL A 65 -5.51 15.81 -12.50
CA VAL A 65 -6.48 16.88 -12.38
C VAL A 65 -5.81 18.11 -13.02
N LEU A 66 -6.20 18.44 -14.26
CA LEU A 66 -5.80 19.63 -15.05
C LEU A 66 -4.47 19.55 -15.82
N GLY A 67 -4.38 18.79 -16.91
CA GLY A 67 -3.52 19.14 -18.06
C GLY A 67 -2.00 19.23 -17.84
N GLY A 68 -1.47 18.63 -16.78
CA GLY A 68 -0.05 18.71 -16.42
C GLY A 68 0.86 17.95 -17.38
N PHE A 69 1.78 18.67 -18.02
CA PHE A 69 2.92 18.11 -18.75
C PHE A 69 3.91 17.45 -17.77
N PHE A 70 4.27 16.19 -18.04
CA PHE A 70 5.40 15.52 -17.37
C PHE A 70 6.64 15.65 -18.25
N PRO A 71 7.71 16.34 -17.82
CA PRO A 71 8.94 16.42 -18.60
C PRO A 71 9.55 15.03 -18.80
N PRO A 72 10.27 14.77 -19.92
CA PRO A 72 10.98 13.51 -20.12
C PRO A 72 11.89 13.20 -18.93
N GLY A 73 11.72 12.00 -18.33
CA GLY A 73 12.45 11.57 -17.14
C GLY A 73 11.76 11.87 -15.80
N ALA A 74 10.64 12.61 -15.79
CA ALA A 74 9.86 12.81 -14.58
C ALA A 74 9.11 11.52 -14.17
N PRO A 75 9.05 11.17 -12.88
CA PRO A 75 8.30 10.02 -12.41
C PRO A 75 6.81 10.20 -12.72
N LEU A 76 6.22 9.19 -13.39
CA LEU A 76 4.82 9.18 -13.86
C LEU A 76 3.80 8.91 -12.74
N GLY A 77 4.20 9.05 -11.47
CA GLY A 77 3.40 8.69 -10.31
C GLY A 77 4.24 8.50 -9.05
N PRO A 78 3.62 8.08 -7.93
CA PRO A 78 4.34 7.78 -6.69
C PRO A 78 5.31 6.60 -6.90
N PRO A 79 6.32 6.44 -6.02
CA PRO A 79 7.20 5.28 -6.04
C PRO A 79 6.41 3.96 -6.07
N ALA A 80 6.98 2.93 -6.69
CA ALA A 80 6.40 1.59 -6.64
C ALA A 80 6.28 1.09 -5.18
N TYR A 81 5.32 0.20 -4.92
CA TYR A 81 5.32 -0.60 -3.70
C TYR A 81 6.66 -1.33 -3.56
N PRO A 82 7.18 -1.53 -2.33
CA PRO A 82 6.66 -1.07 -1.04
C PRO A 82 7.07 0.37 -0.68
N ALA A 83 7.82 1.10 -1.51
CA ALA A 83 8.44 2.38 -1.15
C ALA A 83 7.44 3.54 -0.92
N ASN A 84 6.22 3.41 -1.41
CA ASN A 84 5.08 4.31 -1.20
C ASN A 84 4.11 3.81 -0.10
N CYS A 85 4.47 2.77 0.64
CA CYS A 85 3.70 2.27 1.78
C CYS A 85 4.19 2.90 3.08
N THR A 86 3.29 3.03 4.06
CA THR A 86 3.67 3.31 5.44
C THR A 86 4.25 2.07 6.12
N ALA A 87 4.85 2.25 7.29
CA ALA A 87 5.06 1.13 8.22
C ALA A 87 3.72 0.49 8.60
N PHE A 88 3.78 -0.78 9.01
CA PHE A 88 2.65 -1.45 9.64
C PHE A 88 2.48 -0.91 11.07
N VAL A 89 1.24 -0.56 11.41
CA VAL A 89 0.83 -0.09 12.74
C VAL A 89 -0.15 -1.09 13.32
N ASN A 90 -0.02 -1.40 14.61
CA ASN A 90 -0.97 -2.26 15.30
C ASN A 90 -2.28 -1.50 15.54
N ASP A 91 -3.36 -1.95 14.88
CA ASP A 91 -4.72 -1.42 14.96
C ASP A 91 -5.66 -2.44 15.62
N THR A 92 -5.12 -3.37 16.42
CA THR A 92 -5.93 -4.35 17.16
C THR A 92 -6.93 -3.62 18.05
N PRO A 93 -8.24 -3.88 17.91
CA PRO A 93 -9.24 -3.27 18.78
C PRO A 93 -8.94 -3.59 20.25
N THR A 94 -8.78 -2.57 21.07
CA THR A 94 -8.73 -2.73 22.52
C THR A 94 -10.15 -2.99 23.01
N VAL A 95 -10.35 -4.14 23.67
CA VAL A 95 -11.56 -4.46 24.42
C VAL A 95 -11.83 -3.42 25.51
#